data_AF-A0A7Y1UT34-F1
#
_entry.id   AF-A0A7Y1UT34-F1
#
_cell.length_a   1.000
_cell.length_b   1.000
_cell.length_c   1.000
_cell.angle_alpha   90.00
_cell.angle_beta   90.00
_cell.angle_gamma   90.00
#
_symmetry.space_group_name_H-M   'P 1'
#
loop_
_entity.id
_entity.type
_entity.pdbx_description
1 polymer ?
#
loop_
_entity_poly.entity_id
_entity_poly.type
_entity_poly.pdbx_seq_one_letter_code
_entity_poly.pdbx_strand_id
1 'polypeptide(L)'
;MSHPELAKLSEEYYRWTLQTQPVTASLRGVHDYDTELGEFSREAEDRQISELRAFASRAMAVDESALSQQDRITRDVLLHECQTTADVMETRQAEMAVSHTIGIQTLLPVVVPQLPIETAEHGDALIARFSKSRAAFAEMNDRLAEGLARGRAPMRSTAERTVEQIDGMLAAPVAGDPFTLARTPAGVDEADWRERLANLVSDE
;
A
#
# COMPACT_ATOMS: atom_id res chain seq x y z
N MET A 1 -17.78 -4.54 -28.63
CA MET A 1 -16.32 -4.35 -28.46
C MET A 1 -16.13 -3.04 -27.73
N SER A 2 -15.26 -2.98 -26.72
CA SER A 2 -15.03 -1.75 -25.94
C SER A 2 -14.32 -0.70 -26.80
N HIS A 3 -14.60 0.58 -26.53
CA HIS A 3 -13.95 1.70 -27.22
C HIS A 3 -12.42 1.64 -27.03
N PRO A 4 -11.60 1.60 -28.10
CA PRO A 4 -10.16 1.29 -27.99
C PRO A 4 -9.38 2.24 -27.07
N GLU A 5 -9.70 3.53 -27.11
CA GLU A 5 -9.05 4.53 -26.24
C GLU A 5 -9.41 4.34 -24.77
N LEU A 6 -10.68 4.02 -24.48
CA LEU A 6 -11.13 3.80 -23.10
C LEU A 6 -10.55 2.50 -22.56
N ALA A 7 -10.52 1.44 -23.37
CA ALA A 7 -9.90 0.17 -22.99
C ALA A 7 -8.41 0.36 -22.65
N LYS A 8 -7.68 1.13 -23.45
CA LYS A 8 -6.28 1.47 -23.18
C LYS A 8 -6.12 2.28 -21.89
N LEU A 9 -6.96 3.29 -21.68
CA LEU A 9 -6.90 4.11 -20.47
C LEU A 9 -7.18 3.30 -19.20
N SER A 10 -8.18 2.41 -19.23
CA SER A 10 -8.51 1.52 -18.12
C SER A 10 -7.37 0.55 -17.78
N GLU A 11 -6.68 0.01 -18.79
CA GLU A 11 -5.51 -0.85 -18.61
C GLU A 11 -4.33 -0.09 -17.97
N GLU A 12 -4.06 1.13 -18.44
CA GLU A 12 -3.02 1.99 -17.86
C GLU A 12 -3.32 2.36 -16.41
N TYR A 13 -4.57 2.72 -16.10
CA TYR A 13 -5.01 3.00 -14.74
C TYR A 13 -4.89 1.77 -13.83
N TYR A 14 -5.29 0.60 -14.33
CA TYR A 14 -5.19 -0.64 -13.56
C TYR A 14 -3.73 -0.98 -13.24
N ARG A 15 -2.83 -0.87 -14.23
CA ARG A 15 -1.39 -1.07 -14.02
C ARG A 15 -0.81 -0.09 -13.01
N TRP A 16 -1.15 1.19 -13.16
CA TRP A 16 -0.73 2.24 -12.21
C TRP A 16 -1.23 1.97 -10.79
N THR A 17 -2.47 1.46 -10.64
CA THR A 17 -3.03 1.08 -9.34
C THR A 17 -2.24 -0.07 -8.71
N LEU A 18 -1.87 -1.08 -9.50
CA LEU A 18 -1.05 -2.20 -9.00
C LEU A 18 0.35 -1.74 -8.58
N GLN A 19 0.97 -0.84 -9.36
CA GLN A 19 2.28 -0.28 -9.06
C GLN A 19 2.28 0.55 -7.76
N THR A 20 1.25 1.35 -7.54
CA THR A 20 1.13 2.22 -6.35
C THR A 20 0.64 1.46 -5.10
N GLN A 21 0.10 0.25 -5.28
CA GLN A 21 -0.39 -0.61 -4.21
C GLN A 21 0.24 -2.01 -4.29
N PRO A 22 1.56 -2.14 -4.09
CA PRO A 22 2.30 -3.38 -4.35
C PRO A 22 1.85 -4.55 -3.47
N VAL A 23 1.44 -4.29 -2.22
CA VAL A 23 0.87 -5.32 -1.34
C VAL A 23 -0.46 -5.85 -1.90
N THR A 24 -1.34 -4.97 -2.39
CA THR A 24 -2.59 -5.35 -3.06
C THR A 24 -2.31 -6.12 -4.35
N ALA A 25 -1.28 -5.73 -5.11
CA ALA A 25 -0.86 -6.45 -6.31
C ALA A 25 -0.47 -7.89 -5.98
N SER A 26 0.39 -8.11 -4.97
CA SER A 26 0.73 -9.46 -4.52
C SER A 26 -0.50 -10.23 -4.07
N LEU A 27 -1.42 -9.65 -3.28
CA LEU A 27 -2.66 -10.32 -2.86
C LEU A 27 -3.58 -10.73 -4.02
N ARG A 28 -3.43 -10.10 -5.19
CA ARG A 28 -4.14 -10.45 -6.44
C ARG A 28 -3.36 -11.43 -7.33
N GLY A 29 -2.20 -11.91 -6.87
CA GLY A 29 -1.31 -12.79 -7.64
C GLY A 29 -0.48 -12.06 -8.71
N VAL A 30 -0.36 -10.73 -8.62
CA VAL A 30 0.51 -9.95 -9.49
C VAL A 30 1.85 -9.74 -8.77
N HIS A 31 2.88 -10.41 -9.28
CA HIS A 31 4.20 -10.48 -8.64
C HIS A 31 5.22 -9.45 -9.17
N ASP A 32 4.80 -8.58 -10.12
CA ASP A 32 5.66 -7.55 -10.75
C ASP A 32 6.26 -6.54 -9.76
N TYR A 33 5.66 -6.41 -8.56
CA TYR A 33 6.03 -5.42 -7.54
C TYR A 33 6.33 -6.07 -6.17
N ASP A 34 6.73 -7.35 -6.18
CA ASP A 34 6.91 -8.13 -4.96
C ASP A 34 7.98 -7.60 -4.00
N THR A 35 8.95 -6.84 -4.52
CA THR A 35 10.01 -6.21 -3.72
C THR A 35 9.61 -4.86 -3.13
N GLU A 36 8.45 -4.31 -3.51
CA GLU A 36 8.03 -2.97 -3.12
C GLU A 36 7.05 -3.02 -1.94
N LEU A 37 7.20 -2.10 -0.98
CA LEU A 37 6.29 -1.95 0.16
C LEU A 37 5.21 -0.88 -0.08
N GLY A 38 5.53 0.10 -0.93
CA GLY A 38 4.75 1.32 -1.16
C GLY A 38 5.62 2.55 -0.91
N GLU A 39 5.08 3.71 -1.25
CA GLU A 39 5.74 5.02 -1.04
C GLU A 39 4.83 5.88 -0.16
N PHE A 40 5.37 6.43 0.92
CA PHE A 40 4.61 7.13 1.97
C PHE A 40 5.03 8.58 2.15
N SER A 41 6.03 9.05 1.40
CA SER A 41 6.49 10.43 1.40
C SER A 41 5.47 11.43 0.83
N ARG A 42 5.68 12.71 1.14
CA ARG A 42 4.86 13.82 0.61
C ARG A 42 4.95 13.88 -0.91
N GLU A 43 6.15 13.72 -1.43
CA GLU A 43 6.46 13.79 -2.86
C GLU A 43 5.77 12.65 -3.63
N ALA A 44 5.70 11.46 -3.04
CA ALA A 44 4.96 10.35 -3.60
C ALA A 44 3.45 10.62 -3.61
N GLU A 45 2.89 11.12 -2.50
CA GLU A 45 1.47 11.51 -2.42
C GLU A 45 1.13 12.59 -3.47
N ASP A 46 1.97 13.61 -3.62
CA ASP A 46 1.81 14.68 -4.62
C ASP A 46 1.85 14.14 -6.05
N ARG A 47 2.79 13.25 -6.35
CA ARG A 47 2.86 12.60 -7.67
C ARG A 47 1.62 11.75 -7.95
N GLN A 48 1.17 10.96 -6.97
CA GLN A 48 -0.02 10.12 -7.13
C GLN A 48 -1.30 10.96 -7.35
N ILE A 49 -1.47 12.06 -6.61
CA ILE A 49 -2.56 13.02 -6.84
C ILE A 49 -2.51 13.54 -8.29
N SER A 50 -1.33 13.98 -8.75
CA SER A 50 -1.15 14.49 -10.11
C SER A 50 -1.53 13.45 -11.18
N GLU A 51 -1.09 12.19 -11.02
CA GLU A 51 -1.42 11.11 -11.94
C GLU A 51 -2.93 10.81 -11.94
N LEU A 52 -3.58 10.76 -10.78
CA LEU A 52 -5.03 10.57 -10.68
C LEU A 52 -5.81 11.68 -11.40
N ARG A 53 -5.40 12.95 -11.21
CA ARG A 53 -6.00 14.08 -11.93
C ARG A 53 -5.77 13.98 -13.44
N ALA A 54 -4.61 13.50 -13.87
CA ALA A 54 -4.31 13.26 -15.28
C ALA A 54 -5.20 12.15 -15.87
N PHE A 55 -5.39 11.02 -15.17
CA PHE A 55 -6.32 9.97 -15.59
C PHE A 55 -7.76 10.48 -15.70
N ALA A 56 -8.24 11.23 -14.72
CA ALA A 56 -9.55 11.86 -14.75
C ALA A 56 -9.72 12.80 -15.96
N SER A 57 -8.73 13.65 -16.24
CA SER A 57 -8.76 14.56 -17.39
C SER A 57 -8.81 13.79 -18.72
N ARG A 58 -8.05 12.69 -18.84
CA ARG A 58 -8.04 11.85 -20.03
C ARG A 58 -9.37 11.12 -20.21
N ALA A 59 -9.97 10.59 -19.15
CA ALA A 59 -11.28 9.96 -19.19
C ALA A 59 -12.36 10.97 -19.64
N MET A 60 -12.30 12.20 -19.13
CA MET A 60 -13.25 13.26 -19.49
C MET A 60 -13.16 13.65 -20.97
N ALA A 61 -11.97 13.63 -21.56
CA ALA A 61 -11.73 13.98 -22.96
C ALA A 61 -12.24 12.95 -23.97
N VAL A 62 -12.55 11.72 -23.54
CA VAL A 62 -13.18 10.71 -24.40
C VAL A 62 -14.59 11.18 -24.80
N ASP A 63 -14.85 11.28 -26.10
CA ASP A 63 -16.14 11.71 -26.65
C ASP A 63 -17.27 10.72 -26.29
N GLU A 64 -18.14 11.14 -25.38
CA GLU A 64 -19.26 10.34 -24.88
C GLU A 64 -20.25 9.93 -25.97
N SER A 65 -20.38 10.73 -27.04
CA SER A 65 -21.30 10.45 -28.14
C SER A 65 -20.86 9.24 -28.97
N ALA A 66 -19.55 8.95 -28.97
CA ALA A 66 -18.95 7.78 -29.62
C ALA A 66 -18.98 6.50 -28.76
N LEU A 67 -19.42 6.60 -27.50
CA LEU A 67 -19.40 5.48 -26.55
C LEU A 67 -20.71 4.67 -26.56
N SER A 68 -20.56 3.35 -26.42
CA SER A 68 -21.66 2.47 -26.05
C SER A 68 -22.13 2.76 -24.62
N GLN A 69 -23.33 2.30 -24.24
CA GLN A 69 -23.81 2.45 -22.86
C GLN A 69 -22.84 1.86 -21.82
N GLN A 70 -22.26 0.71 -22.12
CA GLN A 70 -21.29 0.05 -21.22
C GLN A 70 -19.99 0.83 -21.11
N ASP A 71 -19.50 1.40 -22.21
CA ASP A 71 -18.30 2.23 -22.20
C ASP A 71 -18.55 3.55 -21.46
N ARG A 72 -19.75 4.14 -21.55
CA ARG A 72 -20.13 5.33 -20.75
C ARG A 72 -20.05 5.04 -19.25
N ILE A 73 -20.63 3.92 -18.80
CA ILE A 73 -20.53 3.49 -17.39
C ILE A 73 -19.06 3.32 -16.98
N THR A 74 -18.26 2.65 -17.82
CA THR A 74 -16.84 2.41 -17.55
C THR A 74 -16.07 3.73 -17.41
N ARG A 75 -16.33 4.69 -18.31
CA ARG A 75 -15.75 6.03 -18.26
C ARG A 75 -16.16 6.77 -16.98
N ASP A 76 -17.44 6.74 -16.63
CA ASP A 76 -17.96 7.46 -15.47
C ASP A 76 -17.41 6.90 -14.14
N VAL A 77 -17.28 5.57 -14.04
CA VAL A 77 -16.63 4.91 -12.90
C VAL A 77 -15.17 5.32 -12.82
N LEU A 78 -14.41 5.24 -13.91
CA LEU A 78 -13.00 5.63 -13.91
C LEU A 78 -12.82 7.10 -13.50
N LEU A 79 -13.64 8.00 -14.05
CA LEU A 79 -13.62 9.41 -13.71
C LEU A 79 -13.90 9.63 -12.22
N HIS A 80 -14.94 8.98 -11.69
CA HIS A 80 -15.33 9.08 -10.29
C HIS A 80 -14.22 8.58 -9.35
N GLU A 81 -13.69 7.38 -9.60
CA GLU A 81 -12.62 6.79 -8.79
C GLU A 81 -11.37 7.69 -8.77
N CYS A 82 -10.93 8.18 -9.94
CA CYS A 82 -9.76 9.04 -10.01
C CYS A 82 -9.97 10.38 -9.29
N GLN A 83 -11.13 11.02 -9.50
CA GLN A 83 -11.42 12.32 -8.89
C GLN A 83 -11.57 12.21 -7.37
N THR A 84 -12.36 11.26 -6.89
CA THR A 84 -12.64 11.11 -5.46
C THR A 84 -11.41 10.65 -4.69
N THR A 85 -10.59 9.77 -5.26
CA THR A 85 -9.32 9.35 -4.65
C THR A 85 -8.38 10.55 -4.54
N ALA A 86 -8.23 11.35 -5.61
CA ALA A 86 -7.41 12.55 -5.56
C ALA A 86 -7.94 13.58 -4.54
N ASP A 87 -9.25 13.82 -4.50
CA ASP A 87 -9.88 14.72 -3.53
C ASP A 87 -9.57 14.30 -2.09
N VAL A 88 -9.68 12.99 -1.78
CA VAL A 88 -9.37 12.45 -0.45
C VAL A 88 -7.87 12.61 -0.14
N MET A 89 -6.99 12.27 -1.07
CA MET A 89 -5.53 12.41 -0.87
C MET A 89 -5.13 13.88 -0.67
N GLU A 90 -5.76 14.81 -1.37
CA GLU A 90 -5.54 16.26 -1.20
C GLU A 90 -5.93 16.74 0.21
N THR A 91 -6.79 16.02 0.94
CA THR A 91 -7.08 16.31 2.35
C THR A 91 -5.91 16.00 3.30
N ARG A 92 -4.86 15.31 2.83
CA ARG A 92 -3.63 14.97 3.58
C ARG A 92 -3.88 14.22 4.88
N GLN A 93 -4.60 13.11 4.80
CA GLN A 93 -4.90 12.29 5.97
C GLN A 93 -3.65 11.66 6.59
N ALA A 94 -2.60 11.42 5.79
CA ALA A 94 -1.30 10.93 6.26
C ALA A 94 -0.70 11.79 7.39
N GLU A 95 -0.99 13.09 7.42
CA GLU A 95 -0.52 14.03 8.45
C GLU A 95 -1.09 13.76 9.85
N MET A 96 -2.18 12.99 9.94
CA MET A 96 -2.87 12.65 11.18
C MET A 96 -3.19 11.15 11.29
N ALA A 97 -2.51 10.31 10.50
CA ALA A 97 -2.82 8.89 10.33
C ALA A 97 -2.35 8.02 11.50
N VAL A 98 -2.83 8.33 12.72
CA VAL A 98 -2.56 7.56 13.94
C VAL A 98 -3.87 7.05 14.53
N SER A 99 -4.06 5.74 14.42
CA SER A 99 -5.20 5.03 15.00
C SER A 99 -4.81 3.63 15.48
N HIS A 100 -5.25 3.26 16.68
CA HIS A 100 -5.06 1.93 17.26
C HIS A 100 -5.92 0.85 16.58
N THR A 101 -6.91 1.24 15.78
CA THR A 101 -7.81 0.31 15.07
C THR A 101 -7.55 0.25 13.57
N ILE A 102 -6.82 1.22 13.02
CA ILE A 102 -6.53 1.33 11.58
C ILE A 102 -5.09 1.79 11.44
N GLY A 103 -4.27 1.00 10.76
CA GLY A 103 -2.86 1.34 10.50
C GLY A 103 -2.03 0.12 10.15
N ILE A 104 -0.83 0.34 9.65
CA ILE A 104 0.08 -0.73 9.23
C ILE A 104 0.35 -1.74 10.36
N GLN A 105 0.47 -1.29 11.61
CA GLN A 105 0.67 -2.16 12.77
C GLN A 105 -0.50 -3.12 13.03
N THR A 106 -1.73 -2.75 12.63
CA THR A 106 -2.91 -3.62 12.71
C THR A 106 -3.04 -4.53 11.48
N LEU A 107 -2.53 -4.09 10.32
CA LEU A 107 -2.66 -4.79 9.06
C LEU A 107 -1.60 -5.88 8.87
N LEU A 108 -0.36 -5.65 9.31
CA LEU A 108 0.74 -6.61 9.18
C LEU A 108 0.37 -8.04 9.64
N PRO A 109 -0.15 -8.28 10.86
CA PRO A 109 -0.45 -9.63 11.31
C PRO A 109 -1.59 -10.30 10.52
N VAL A 110 -2.42 -9.51 9.84
CA VAL A 110 -3.52 -10.00 9.00
C VAL A 110 -3.04 -10.30 7.59
N VAL A 111 -2.25 -9.40 7.00
CA VAL A 111 -1.86 -9.44 5.59
C VAL A 111 -0.66 -10.36 5.35
N VAL A 112 0.35 -10.35 6.22
CA VAL A 112 1.58 -11.13 6.02
C VAL A 112 1.29 -12.63 5.83
N PRO A 113 0.43 -13.28 6.63
CA PRO A 113 0.05 -14.67 6.39
C PRO A 113 -0.70 -14.89 5.08
N GLN A 114 -1.36 -13.87 4.52
CA GLN A 114 -2.18 -14.00 3.31
C GLN A 114 -1.39 -13.85 2.00
N LEU A 115 -0.16 -13.34 2.06
CA LEU A 115 0.67 -13.14 0.86
C LEU A 115 0.91 -14.47 0.10
N PRO A 116 0.69 -14.51 -1.22
CA PRO A 116 0.86 -15.73 -2.02
C PRO A 116 2.34 -15.98 -2.36
N ILE A 117 3.08 -16.49 -1.38
CA ILE A 117 4.48 -16.90 -1.55
C ILE A 117 4.57 -18.38 -1.95
N GLU A 118 4.55 -18.62 -3.26
CA GLU A 118 4.49 -19.98 -3.82
C GLU A 118 5.86 -20.56 -4.12
N THR A 119 6.82 -19.72 -4.53
CA THR A 119 8.18 -20.15 -4.91
C THR A 119 9.25 -19.54 -4.01
N ALA A 120 10.48 -20.07 -4.09
CA ALA A 120 11.62 -19.51 -3.39
C ALA A 120 11.86 -18.04 -3.76
N GLU A 121 11.68 -17.67 -5.04
CA GLU A 121 11.81 -16.30 -5.53
C GLU A 121 10.78 -15.35 -4.89
N HIS A 122 9.55 -15.80 -4.68
CA HIS A 122 8.54 -14.99 -3.95
C HIS A 122 8.97 -14.78 -2.49
N GLY A 123 9.57 -15.80 -1.87
CA GLY A 123 10.15 -15.69 -0.52
C GLY A 123 11.30 -14.67 -0.45
N ASP A 124 12.23 -14.71 -1.40
CA ASP A 124 13.34 -13.76 -1.47
C ASP A 124 12.85 -12.32 -1.70
N ALA A 125 11.87 -12.14 -2.60
CA ALA A 125 11.27 -10.83 -2.85
C ALA A 125 10.54 -10.30 -1.60
N LEU A 126 9.88 -11.16 -0.83
CA LEU A 126 9.23 -10.78 0.42
C LEU A 126 10.22 -10.26 1.46
N ILE A 127 11.38 -10.92 1.62
CA ILE A 127 12.44 -10.45 2.51
C ILE A 127 12.95 -9.07 2.05
N ALA A 128 13.17 -8.90 0.74
CA ALA A 128 13.59 -7.62 0.17
C ALA A 128 12.54 -6.51 0.33
N ARG A 129 11.24 -6.85 0.32
CA ARG A 129 10.16 -5.92 0.65
C ARG A 129 10.19 -5.52 2.12
N PHE A 130 10.32 -6.50 3.02
CA PHE A 130 10.27 -6.21 4.45
C PHE A 130 11.48 -5.39 4.93
N SER A 131 12.65 -5.52 4.31
CA SER A 131 13.81 -4.67 4.63
C SER A 131 13.64 -3.19 4.26
N LYS A 132 12.54 -2.83 3.59
CA LYS A 132 12.14 -1.42 3.32
C LYS A 132 11.26 -0.84 4.43
N SER A 133 10.87 -1.63 5.43
CA SER A 133 9.94 -1.21 6.49
C SER A 133 10.46 -0.02 7.29
N ARG A 134 11.75 -0.03 7.65
CA ARG A 134 12.41 1.10 8.33
C ARG A 134 12.25 2.41 7.57
N ALA A 135 12.51 2.41 6.26
CA ALA A 135 12.38 3.61 5.43
C ALA A 135 10.91 4.07 5.33
N ALA A 136 9.98 3.13 5.14
CA ALA A 136 8.55 3.43 5.10
C ALA A 136 8.05 4.06 6.40
N PHE A 137 8.45 3.53 7.56
CA PHE A 137 8.10 4.12 8.86
C PHE A 137 8.70 5.52 9.05
N ALA A 138 9.92 5.77 8.55
CA ALA A 138 10.51 7.10 8.58
C ALA A 138 9.71 8.10 7.76
N GLU A 139 9.30 7.74 6.53
CA GLU A 139 8.45 8.59 5.70
C GLU A 139 7.10 8.87 6.39
N MET A 140 6.45 7.86 6.96
CA MET A 140 5.20 8.05 7.71
C MET A 140 5.38 9.00 8.90
N ASN A 141 6.50 8.89 9.64
CA ASN A 141 6.82 9.79 10.74
C ASN A 141 7.05 11.23 10.26
N ASP A 142 7.70 11.42 9.10
CA ASP A 142 7.87 12.74 8.49
C ASP A 142 6.52 13.35 8.14
N ARG A 143 5.57 12.57 7.58
CA ARG A 143 4.19 13.06 7.33
C ARG A 143 3.52 13.54 8.62
N LEU A 144 3.65 12.80 9.72
CA LEU A 144 3.09 13.19 11.02
C LEU A 144 3.76 14.46 11.57
N ALA A 145 5.08 14.57 11.45
CA ALA A 145 5.83 15.76 11.88
C ALA A 145 5.41 17.02 11.10
N GLU A 146 5.21 16.90 9.79
CA GLU A 146 4.66 17.99 8.98
C GLU A 146 3.23 18.38 9.41
N GLY A 147 2.40 17.39 9.75
CA GLY A 147 1.05 17.61 10.29
C GLY A 147 1.09 18.44 11.58
N LEU A 148 1.94 18.05 12.53
CA LEU A 148 2.15 18.79 13.76
C LEU A 148 2.59 20.24 13.51
N ALA A 149 3.51 20.47 12.57
CA ALA A 149 3.95 21.81 12.18
C ALA A 149 2.81 22.68 11.59
N ARG A 150 1.78 22.05 11.01
CA ARG A 150 0.57 22.70 10.47
C ARG A 150 -0.61 22.75 11.45
N GLY A 151 -0.43 22.33 12.70
CA GLY A 151 -1.52 22.27 13.69
C GLY A 151 -2.52 21.14 13.44
N ARG A 152 -2.14 20.12 12.67
CA ARG A 152 -2.92 18.94 12.33
C ARG A 152 -2.39 17.75 13.14
N ALA A 153 -2.82 17.65 14.38
CA ALA A 153 -2.42 16.55 15.27
C ALA A 153 -3.49 15.45 15.28
N PRO A 154 -3.10 14.16 15.40
CA PRO A 154 -4.06 13.09 15.66
C PRO A 154 -4.74 13.29 17.02
N MET A 155 -5.86 12.61 17.22
CA MET A 155 -6.54 12.62 18.52
C MET A 155 -5.63 12.02 19.60
N ARG A 156 -5.45 12.71 20.72
CA ARG A 156 -4.61 12.25 21.85
C ARG A 156 -4.88 10.80 22.24
N SER A 157 -6.15 10.43 22.40
CA SER A 157 -6.52 9.10 22.86
C SER A 157 -6.26 8.00 21.83
N THR A 158 -6.22 8.30 20.51
CA THR A 158 -5.76 7.32 19.53
C THR A 158 -4.25 7.21 19.55
N ALA A 159 -3.53 8.32 19.66
CA ALA A 159 -2.08 8.32 19.73
C ALA A 159 -1.55 7.55 20.95
N GLU A 160 -2.09 7.80 22.15
CA GLU A 160 -1.68 7.11 23.38
C GLU A 160 -1.89 5.59 23.26
N ARG A 161 -3.05 5.14 22.75
CA ARG A 161 -3.32 3.72 22.53
C ARG A 161 -2.45 3.09 21.44
N THR A 162 -2.12 3.84 20.39
CA THR A 162 -1.21 3.36 19.34
C THR A 162 0.19 3.18 19.89
N VAL A 163 0.66 4.09 20.76
CA VAL A 163 1.96 3.94 21.45
C VAL A 163 1.96 2.68 22.33
N GLU A 164 0.94 2.51 23.19
CA GLU A 164 0.80 1.30 24.02
C GLU A 164 0.79 0.01 23.18
N GLN A 165 0.12 0.03 22.02
CA GLN A 165 0.09 -1.09 21.08
C GLN A 165 1.48 -1.38 20.50
N ILE A 166 2.20 -0.37 20.02
CA ILE A 166 3.54 -0.51 19.45
C ILE A 166 4.53 -0.98 20.51
N ASP A 167 4.49 -0.42 21.72
CA ASP A 167 5.33 -0.85 22.85
C ASP A 167 5.09 -2.33 23.18
N GLY A 168 3.83 -2.77 23.16
CA GLY A 168 3.47 -4.18 23.35
C GLY A 168 4.00 -5.09 22.25
N MET A 169 4.02 -4.63 20.99
CA MET A 169 4.60 -5.37 19.87
C MET A 169 6.12 -5.47 20.01
N LEU A 170 6.81 -4.37 20.35
CA LEU A 170 8.26 -4.33 20.53
C LEU A 170 8.74 -5.15 21.74
N ALA A 171 7.89 -5.31 22.76
CA ALA A 171 8.19 -6.14 23.93
C ALA A 171 7.94 -7.64 23.70
N ALA A 172 7.25 -8.02 22.63
CA ALA A 172 6.96 -9.41 22.32
C ALA A 172 8.22 -10.15 21.83
N PRO A 173 8.33 -11.47 22.04
CA PRO A 173 9.40 -12.26 21.44
C PRO A 173 9.34 -12.22 19.91
N VAL A 174 10.50 -12.33 19.24
CA VAL A 174 10.61 -12.33 17.76
C VAL A 174 9.64 -13.31 17.09
N ALA A 175 9.41 -14.48 17.69
CA ALA A 175 8.46 -15.48 17.17
C ALA A 175 7.00 -15.02 17.12
N GLY A 176 6.65 -13.93 17.82
CA GLY A 176 5.34 -13.29 17.80
C GLY A 176 5.29 -12.04 16.91
N ASP A 177 6.40 -11.69 16.25
CA ASP A 177 6.45 -10.51 15.37
C ASP A 177 5.64 -10.76 14.08
N PRO A 178 4.81 -9.80 13.63
CA PRO A 178 4.01 -9.94 12.42
C PRO A 178 4.79 -10.34 11.16
N PHE A 179 6.05 -9.91 11.00
CA PHE A 179 6.87 -10.25 9.84
C PHE A 179 7.25 -11.74 9.82
N THR A 180 7.33 -12.40 10.98
CA THR A 180 7.64 -13.84 11.05
C THR A 180 6.46 -14.75 10.72
N LEU A 181 5.25 -14.18 10.57
CA LEU A 181 4.02 -14.92 10.29
C LEU A 181 3.87 -15.34 8.81
N ALA A 182 4.83 -14.96 7.96
CA ALA A 182 4.84 -15.40 6.57
C ALA A 182 4.88 -16.93 6.49
N ARG A 183 4.12 -17.49 5.55
CA ARG A 183 4.13 -18.94 5.25
C ARG A 183 5.49 -19.36 4.69
N THR A 184 5.81 -20.65 4.73
CA THR A 184 7.03 -21.15 4.07
C THR A 184 6.73 -21.37 2.58
N PRO A 185 7.51 -20.79 1.65
CA PRO A 185 7.33 -21.04 0.22
C PRO A 185 7.60 -22.51 -0.15
N ALA A 186 7.01 -23.00 -1.24
CA ALA A 186 7.21 -24.38 -1.65
C ALA A 186 8.67 -24.63 -2.07
N GLY A 187 9.26 -25.73 -1.59
CA GLY A 187 10.64 -26.10 -1.89
C GLY A 187 11.70 -25.38 -1.07
N VAL A 188 11.32 -24.50 -0.14
CA VAL A 188 12.21 -23.87 0.84
C VAL A 188 12.18 -24.69 2.14
N ASP A 189 13.35 -24.90 2.76
CA ASP A 189 13.43 -25.55 4.06
C ASP A 189 12.80 -24.66 5.15
N GLU A 190 11.93 -25.25 5.97
CA GLU A 190 11.17 -24.47 6.95
C GLU A 190 12.07 -23.88 8.05
N ALA A 191 13.12 -24.60 8.48
CA ALA A 191 14.00 -24.10 9.53
C ALA A 191 14.83 -22.91 9.01
N ASP A 192 15.40 -23.02 7.82
CA ASP A 192 16.11 -21.93 7.15
C ASP A 192 15.20 -20.71 6.95
N TRP A 193 13.96 -20.91 6.48
CA TRP A 193 13.01 -19.83 6.30
C TRP A 193 12.65 -19.09 7.60
N ARG A 194 12.43 -19.83 8.69
CA ARG A 194 12.14 -19.22 10.01
C ARG A 194 13.35 -18.44 10.54
N GLU A 195 14.56 -18.94 10.34
CA GLU A 195 15.79 -18.23 10.71
C GLU A 195 15.94 -16.93 9.91
N ARG A 196 15.72 -16.95 8.60
CA ARG A 196 15.76 -15.75 7.75
C ARG A 196 14.78 -14.68 8.20
N LEU A 197 13.53 -15.05 8.54
CA LEU A 197 12.52 -14.13 9.05
C LEU A 197 12.88 -13.59 10.44
N ALA A 198 13.45 -14.43 11.31
CA ALA A 198 13.86 -13.99 12.65
C ALA A 198 15.04 -13.00 12.59
N ASN A 199 16.00 -13.20 11.69
CA ASN A 199 17.13 -12.30 11.49
C ASN A 199 16.66 -10.94 10.96
N LEU A 200 15.70 -10.92 10.03
CA LEU A 200 15.09 -9.67 9.54
C LEU A 200 14.55 -8.79 10.68
N VAL A 201 13.89 -9.38 11.68
CA VAL A 201 13.30 -8.65 12.81
C VAL A 201 14.35 -8.28 13.87
N SER A 202 15.45 -9.03 13.95
CA SER A 202 16.49 -8.84 14.97
C SER A 202 17.62 -7.91 14.54
N ASP A 203 17.87 -7.79 13.22
CA ASP A 203 18.92 -6.97 12.62
C ASP A 203 18.44 -5.56 12.21
N GLU A 204 17.12 -5.31 12.15
CA GLU A 204 16.51 -3.97 12.05
C GLU A 204 16.32 -3.32 13.42
#